data_AF-A0A8C4PL13-F1
#
_entry.id   AF-A0A8C4PL13-F1
#
_cell.length_a   1.000
_cell.length_b   1.000
_cell.length_c   1.000
_cell.angle_alpha   90.00
_cell.angle_beta   90.00
_cell.angle_gamma   90.00
#
_symmetry.space_group_name_H-M   'P 1'
#
loop_
_entity.id
_entity.type
_entity.pdbx_description
1 polymer ?
#
loop_
_entity_poly.entity_id
_entity_poly.type
_entity_poly.pdbx_seq_one_letter_code
_entity_poly.pdbx_strand_id
1 'polypeptide(L)'
;ATQWRNRGDSRPPRAPPSPMPARCISPEGCIFRTPPQGAHMSYSHTLGKLRSPSSGRRLGGGSPLTTCLSAPQDAFRAFHRDLDFVRKFMKPLLIGELAPEEPSQDHGKNSQITEDFQALRKTAEDMNLFESNHLFFLLLLAHIIVMESIAWFTIFYFGNGWVPTVITAFVLATSQAQAGWLQHDYGHLSVFKKSTWNHVVHKFIIGHLKGASANWWNHRHFQHHAKPNIFHKDPDVNMLHVFVLGEWQPVEYGKKKLKYLPYNHQHEYFFLIGPPLLIPLYFQYQIIMTMIVRKDWVDLAWAISYYARFFITYIPFYGVLGAIIFLNFIRFLESQWFVWVTQMNHIVMEIDREPYRDWFSSQLAATCNVEQSFFNDWFSGHLNFQIEHHLFPTMPRHNFHKVAPLVKSLCAKYGIEYQEKPLLRALQDIIRSLKKSGELWLDAYLHK
;
A
#
# COMPACT_ATOMS: atom_id res chain seq x y z
N ALA A 1 -14.16 -15.89 43.85
CA ALA A 1 -13.75 -16.39 45.17
C ALA A 1 -12.98 -17.71 44.98
N THR A 2 -11.65 -17.64 44.97
CA THR A 2 -10.77 -18.81 45.18
C THR A 2 -9.44 -18.28 45.71
N GLN A 3 -9.10 -18.68 46.93
CA GLN A 3 -8.03 -18.16 47.77
C GLN A 3 -6.65 -18.66 47.32
N TRP A 4 -5.64 -17.79 47.34
CA TRP A 4 -4.22 -18.19 47.41
C TRP A 4 -3.68 -17.86 48.80
N ARG A 5 -3.20 -18.88 49.53
CA ARG A 5 -2.54 -18.78 50.83
C ARG A 5 -1.10 -18.26 50.66
N ASN A 6 -0.77 -17.16 51.33
CA ASN A 6 0.59 -16.67 51.50
C ASN A 6 1.39 -17.59 52.46
N ARG A 7 2.60 -17.98 52.06
CA ARG A 7 3.73 -18.18 52.98
C ARG A 7 4.72 -17.05 52.71
N GLY A 8 5.12 -16.36 53.78
CA GLY A 8 5.94 -15.17 53.73
C GLY A 8 7.32 -15.41 53.14
N ASP A 9 7.74 -14.46 52.31
CA ASP A 9 9.14 -14.19 52.01
C ASP A 9 9.24 -12.71 51.62
N SER A 10 9.89 -11.91 52.45
CA SER A 10 10.06 -10.46 52.29
C SER A 10 11.03 -10.15 51.14
N ARG A 11 10.49 -9.75 49.99
CA ARG A 11 11.27 -9.17 48.87
C ARG A 11 10.62 -7.86 48.40
N PRO A 12 11.42 -6.88 47.96
CA PRO A 12 10.92 -5.57 47.51
C PRO A 12 10.00 -5.73 46.27
N PRO A 13 9.09 -4.76 46.02
CA PRO A 13 8.10 -4.88 44.97
C PRO A 13 8.78 -5.08 43.61
N ARG A 14 8.43 -6.19 42.93
CA ARG A 14 8.86 -6.46 41.56
C ARG A 14 8.34 -5.33 40.67
N ALA A 15 9.21 -4.86 39.77
CA ALA A 15 8.83 -4.01 38.66
C ALA A 15 7.59 -4.59 37.93
N PRO A 16 6.70 -3.75 37.40
CA PRO A 16 5.55 -4.22 36.63
C PRO A 16 6.02 -5.16 35.52
N PRO A 17 5.25 -6.22 35.21
CA PRO A 17 5.63 -7.14 34.15
C PRO A 17 5.90 -6.36 32.88
N SER A 18 7.01 -6.71 32.23
CA SER A 18 7.33 -6.24 30.88
C SER A 18 6.11 -6.48 29.99
N PRO A 19 5.76 -5.57 29.06
CA PRO A 19 4.70 -5.86 28.10
C PRO A 19 5.03 -7.19 27.41
N MET A 20 4.07 -8.13 27.41
CA MET A 20 4.27 -9.40 26.72
C MET A 20 4.64 -9.11 25.26
N PRO A 21 5.63 -9.83 24.69
CA PRO A 21 5.89 -9.75 23.25
C PRO A 21 4.59 -10.11 22.50
N ALA A 22 4.26 -9.34 21.47
CA ALA A 22 3.07 -9.59 20.66
C ALA A 22 3.13 -11.03 20.09
N ARG A 23 2.00 -11.73 20.19
CA ARG A 23 1.84 -13.14 19.78
C ARG A 23 1.29 -13.18 18.35
N CYS A 24 1.87 -14.01 17.50
CA CYS A 24 1.49 -14.12 16.10
C CYS A 24 0.79 -15.46 15.84
N ILE A 25 -0.29 -15.55 15.05
CA ILE A 25 -1.02 -16.81 14.83
C ILE A 25 -0.82 -17.27 13.38
N SER A 26 -0.44 -18.54 13.15
CA SER A 26 -0.41 -19.13 11.80
C SER A 26 -1.74 -19.74 11.37
N PRO A 27 -1.86 -20.09 10.08
CA PRO A 27 -2.74 -21.13 9.55
C PRO A 27 -3.21 -22.26 10.46
N GLU A 28 -2.33 -22.81 11.27
CA GLU A 28 -2.53 -24.04 12.04
C GLU A 28 -2.74 -23.74 13.53
N GLY A 29 -3.01 -22.48 13.89
CA GLY A 29 -3.11 -22.07 15.29
C GLY A 29 -1.76 -22.01 16.01
N CYS A 30 -0.63 -22.06 15.30
CA CYS A 30 0.68 -21.90 15.95
C CYS A 30 0.94 -20.44 16.34
N ILE A 31 1.53 -20.22 17.53
CA ILE A 31 1.96 -18.92 18.04
C ILE A 31 3.43 -18.67 17.68
N PHE A 32 3.78 -17.51 17.10
CA PHE A 32 5.18 -17.15 16.77
C PHE A 32 5.72 -15.95 17.56
N ARG A 33 7.04 -15.89 17.70
CA ARG A 33 7.76 -14.77 18.33
C ARG A 33 7.94 -13.63 17.34
N THR A 34 7.48 -12.44 17.70
CA THR A 34 7.85 -11.22 16.97
C THR A 34 9.36 -10.99 17.08
N PRO A 35 10.08 -10.72 15.97
CA PRO A 35 11.46 -10.29 16.03
C PRO A 35 11.61 -9.05 16.93
N PRO A 36 12.74 -8.87 17.64
CA PRO A 36 12.94 -7.69 18.49
C PRO A 36 12.84 -6.40 17.66
N GLN A 37 12.34 -5.31 18.27
CA GLN A 37 12.29 -3.99 17.64
C GLN A 37 13.68 -3.62 17.07
N GLY A 38 13.78 -3.50 15.75
CA GLY A 38 15.03 -3.31 15.01
C GLY A 38 15.43 -4.49 14.11
N ALA A 39 14.80 -5.66 14.24
CA ALA A 39 14.88 -6.71 13.25
C ALA A 39 13.95 -6.37 12.08
N HIS A 40 14.51 -5.72 11.07
CA HIS A 40 13.88 -5.59 9.76
C HIS A 40 13.67 -6.99 9.17
N MET A 41 12.48 -7.57 9.29
CA MET A 41 11.98 -8.47 8.25
C MET A 41 11.64 -7.60 7.03
N SER A 42 12.69 -7.10 6.38
CA SER A 42 12.60 -6.84 4.97
C SER A 42 12.52 -8.22 4.33
N TYR A 43 11.38 -8.57 3.75
CA TYR A 43 11.33 -9.64 2.75
C TYR A 43 12.07 -9.14 1.50
N SER A 44 13.37 -8.92 1.65
CA SER A 44 14.32 -8.80 0.55
C SER A 44 14.88 -10.19 0.35
N HIS A 45 14.45 -10.85 -0.72
CA HIS A 45 15.04 -12.09 -1.24
C HIS A 45 16.46 -11.84 -1.78
N THR A 46 17.37 -11.37 -0.92
CA THR A 46 18.80 -11.26 -1.21
C THR A 46 19.54 -12.08 -0.18
N LEU A 47 20.25 -13.11 -0.65
CA LEU A 47 21.21 -13.89 0.12
C LEU A 47 22.06 -12.99 1.02
N GLY A 48 22.03 -13.23 2.34
CA GLY A 48 22.88 -12.51 3.27
C GLY A 48 22.69 -12.98 4.72
N LYS A 49 23.53 -13.93 5.13
CA LYS A 49 23.82 -14.38 6.51
C LYS A 49 23.11 -13.60 7.65
N LEU A 50 22.26 -14.30 8.41
CA LEU A 50 21.88 -13.92 9.77
C LEU A 50 23.16 -13.82 10.64
N ARG A 51 23.61 -12.61 10.95
CA ARG A 51 24.55 -12.36 12.06
C ARG A 51 23.77 -11.70 13.19
N SER A 52 23.81 -12.34 14.36
CA SER A 52 23.34 -11.78 15.63
C SER A 52 24.12 -10.50 15.97
N PRO A 53 23.46 -9.38 16.28
CA PRO A 53 24.09 -8.30 17.03
C PRO A 53 23.80 -8.51 18.52
N SER A 54 24.82 -8.96 19.23
CA SER A 54 24.92 -8.74 20.67
C SER A 54 25.03 -7.23 20.97
N SER A 55 24.45 -6.84 22.11
CA SER A 55 24.64 -5.59 22.87
C SER A 55 24.14 -4.27 22.26
N GLY A 56 23.01 -3.80 22.81
CA GLY A 56 22.91 -2.54 23.55
C GLY A 56 23.21 -1.23 22.82
N ARG A 57 22.16 -0.55 22.34
CA ARG A 57 21.92 0.90 22.50
C ARG A 57 20.46 1.21 22.18
N ARG A 58 19.73 1.78 23.15
CA ARG A 58 18.36 2.28 22.96
C ARG A 58 18.43 3.56 22.12
N LEU A 59 17.79 3.55 20.95
CA LEU A 59 17.35 4.74 20.25
C LEU A 59 15.83 4.63 20.08
N GLY A 60 15.13 5.63 20.61
CA GLY A 60 13.68 5.68 20.65
C GLY A 60 13.06 5.88 19.27
N GLY A 61 11.82 5.41 19.14
CA GLY A 61 10.97 5.62 17.96
C GLY A 61 10.93 4.42 17.02
N GLY A 62 10.08 3.44 17.30
CA GLY A 62 9.83 2.31 16.40
C GLY A 62 8.45 1.72 16.62
N SER A 63 7.50 2.07 15.76
CA SER A 63 6.20 1.39 15.65
C SER A 63 6.30 0.29 14.56
N PRO A 64 5.68 -0.90 14.74
CA PRO A 64 6.37 -2.14 14.42
C PRO A 64 5.76 -2.92 13.23
N LEU A 65 6.58 -3.83 12.69
CA LEU A 65 6.21 -4.98 11.84
C LEU A 65 5.24 -5.98 12.52
N THR A 66 4.61 -5.62 13.64
CA THR A 66 3.63 -6.42 14.39
C THR A 66 2.26 -6.50 13.71
N THR A 67 1.95 -5.58 12.79
CA THR A 67 0.59 -5.40 12.26
C THR A 67 0.12 -6.54 11.34
N CYS A 68 1.04 -7.27 10.72
CA CYS A 68 0.73 -8.41 9.85
C CYS A 68 0.68 -9.75 10.58
N LEU A 69 1.13 -9.81 11.83
CA LEU A 69 1.47 -11.08 12.45
C LEU A 69 0.37 -11.66 13.36
N SER A 70 -0.63 -10.86 13.73
CA SER A 70 -1.88 -11.33 14.36
C SER A 70 -3.00 -11.54 13.34
N ALA A 71 -2.66 -11.78 12.07
CA ALA A 71 -3.62 -11.74 10.99
C ALA A 71 -4.27 -13.14 10.78
N PRO A 72 -5.60 -13.20 10.57
CA PRO A 72 -6.30 -14.44 10.23
C PRO A 72 -5.64 -15.14 9.04
N GLN A 73 -5.85 -16.45 8.92
CA GLN A 73 -5.31 -17.32 7.88
C GLN A 73 -5.32 -16.69 6.46
N ASP A 74 -6.39 -15.98 6.12
CA ASP A 74 -6.57 -15.37 4.80
C ASP A 74 -5.63 -14.20 4.53
N ALA A 75 -5.37 -13.37 5.54
CA ALA A 75 -4.39 -12.29 5.43
C ALA A 75 -2.98 -12.87 5.22
N PHE A 76 -2.62 -13.93 5.96
CA PHE A 76 -1.34 -14.59 5.76
C PHE A 76 -1.23 -15.15 4.34
N ARG A 77 -2.27 -15.84 3.84
CA ARG A 77 -2.33 -16.36 2.46
C ARG A 77 -2.37 -15.26 1.39
N ALA A 78 -2.85 -14.06 1.71
CA ALA A 78 -2.86 -12.94 0.78
C ALA A 78 -1.44 -12.50 0.41
N PHE A 79 -0.50 -12.54 1.36
CA PHE A 79 0.89 -12.09 1.15
C PHE A 79 1.89 -13.21 0.84
N HIS A 80 1.53 -14.47 1.08
CA HIS A 80 2.45 -15.61 0.93
C HIS A 80 1.95 -16.59 -0.13
N ARG A 81 2.58 -16.53 -1.31
CA ARG A 81 2.25 -17.41 -2.44
C ARG A 81 2.73 -18.86 -2.26
N ASP A 82 3.92 -19.04 -1.70
CA ASP A 82 4.51 -20.36 -1.44
C ASP A 82 4.57 -20.62 0.07
N LEU A 83 3.50 -21.24 0.58
CA LEU A 83 3.37 -21.53 2.01
C LEU A 83 4.42 -22.53 2.49
N ASP A 84 4.86 -23.47 1.64
CA ASP A 84 5.86 -24.46 2.00
C ASP A 84 7.25 -23.84 2.13
N PHE A 85 7.58 -22.90 1.24
CA PHE A 85 8.79 -22.10 1.37
C PHE A 85 8.78 -21.29 2.67
N VAL A 86 7.69 -20.56 2.94
CA VAL A 86 7.58 -19.72 4.14
C VAL A 86 7.63 -20.56 5.42
N ARG A 87 7.00 -21.74 5.43
CA ARG A 87 7.01 -22.68 6.57
C ARG A 87 8.43 -23.05 7.00
N LYS A 88 9.40 -23.09 6.09
CA LYS A 88 10.83 -23.33 6.41
C LYS A 88 11.41 -22.27 7.34
N PHE A 89 10.96 -21.03 7.23
CA PHE A 89 11.41 -19.89 8.05
C PHE A 89 10.55 -19.68 9.30
N MET A 90 9.35 -20.26 9.35
CA MET A 90 8.45 -20.17 10.50
C MET A 90 8.86 -21.11 11.64
N LYS A 91 9.46 -22.28 11.33
CA LYS A 91 9.86 -23.27 12.35
C LYS A 91 10.68 -22.70 13.51
N PRO A 92 11.73 -21.87 13.30
CA PRO A 92 12.51 -21.30 14.40
C PRO A 92 11.75 -20.24 15.22
N LEU A 93 10.66 -19.71 14.68
CA LEU A 93 9.85 -18.66 15.31
C LEU A 93 8.70 -19.24 16.14
N LEU A 94 8.42 -20.54 16.01
CA LEU A 94 7.33 -21.25 16.68
C LEU A 94 7.54 -21.23 18.21
N ILE A 95 6.55 -20.69 18.93
CA ILE A 95 6.51 -20.63 20.40
C ILE A 95 5.62 -21.74 20.97
N GLY A 96 4.54 -22.10 20.28
CA GLY A 96 3.58 -23.11 20.72
C GLY A 96 2.37 -23.20 19.80
N GLU A 97 1.41 -24.05 20.13
CA GLU A 97 0.14 -24.21 19.44
C GLU A 97 -1.00 -23.69 20.32
N LEU A 98 -1.98 -23.02 19.72
CA LEU A 98 -3.23 -22.64 20.39
C LEU A 98 -3.95 -23.91 20.82
N ALA A 99 -4.42 -23.93 22.06
CA ALA A 99 -5.27 -25.03 22.50
C ALA A 99 -6.57 -25.04 21.68
N PRO A 100 -7.15 -26.21 21.34
CA PRO A 100 -8.41 -26.28 20.58
C PRO A 100 -9.56 -25.50 21.22
N GLU A 101 -9.49 -25.30 22.54
CA GLU A 101 -10.49 -24.62 23.35
C GLU A 101 -10.17 -23.14 23.60
N GLU A 102 -8.99 -22.64 23.18
CA GLU A 102 -8.70 -21.21 23.29
C GLU A 102 -9.60 -20.42 22.33
N PRO A 103 -10.44 -19.50 22.84
CA PRO A 103 -11.31 -18.72 21.98
C PRO A 103 -10.45 -17.86 21.06
N SER A 104 -10.78 -17.90 19.77
CA SER A 104 -10.12 -17.02 18.81
C SER A 104 -10.23 -15.57 19.28
N GLN A 105 -9.11 -14.83 19.23
CA GLN A 105 -9.12 -13.38 19.50
C GLN A 105 -9.89 -12.59 18.42
N ASP A 106 -10.37 -13.29 17.41
CA ASP A 106 -11.32 -12.81 16.42
C ASP A 106 -12.74 -12.75 17.02
N HIS A 107 -12.93 -11.83 17.96
CA HIS A 107 -14.20 -11.58 18.65
C HIS A 107 -15.36 -11.42 17.65
N GLY A 108 -16.26 -12.40 17.59
CA GLY A 108 -17.55 -12.29 16.88
C GLY A 108 -17.50 -12.39 15.35
N LYS A 109 -16.42 -12.90 14.76
CA LYS A 109 -16.35 -13.09 13.30
C LYS A 109 -17.28 -14.20 12.83
N ASN A 110 -17.96 -13.99 11.71
CA ASN A 110 -18.80 -14.99 11.09
C ASN A 110 -17.91 -16.10 10.49
N SER A 111 -17.86 -17.28 11.11
CA SER A 111 -17.01 -18.37 10.60
C SER A 111 -17.41 -18.80 9.19
N GLN A 112 -18.71 -18.74 8.87
CA GLN A 112 -19.22 -19.15 7.57
C GLN A 112 -18.71 -18.25 6.45
N ILE A 113 -18.63 -16.93 6.63
CA ILE A 113 -18.13 -16.02 5.57
C ILE A 113 -16.65 -16.28 5.28
N THR A 114 -15.89 -16.64 6.32
CA THR A 114 -14.47 -16.99 6.19
C THR A 114 -14.30 -18.30 5.41
N GLU A 115 -15.08 -19.33 5.74
CA GLU A 115 -15.09 -20.60 4.99
C GLU A 115 -15.50 -20.42 3.53
N ASP A 116 -16.56 -19.66 3.28
CA ASP A 116 -17.04 -19.38 1.92
C ASP A 116 -16.03 -18.57 1.11
N PHE A 117 -15.35 -17.61 1.74
CA PHE A 117 -14.27 -16.85 1.08
C PHE A 117 -13.09 -17.76 0.73
N GLN A 118 -12.74 -18.71 1.61
CA GLN A 118 -11.72 -19.71 1.32
C GLN A 118 -12.13 -20.63 0.16
N ALA A 119 -13.40 -21.02 0.09
CA ALA A 119 -13.94 -21.79 -1.04
C ALA A 119 -13.90 -20.98 -2.35
N LEU A 120 -14.21 -19.68 -2.30
CA LEU A 120 -14.08 -18.78 -3.44
C LEU A 120 -12.61 -18.68 -3.90
N ARG A 121 -11.67 -18.52 -2.96
CA ARG A 121 -10.24 -18.49 -3.29
C ARG A 121 -9.82 -19.79 -3.97
N LYS A 122 -10.22 -20.95 -3.44
CA LYS A 122 -9.94 -22.25 -4.06
C LYS A 122 -10.50 -22.33 -5.47
N THR A 123 -11.72 -21.84 -5.68
CA THR A 123 -12.33 -21.76 -7.02
C THR A 123 -11.49 -20.88 -7.97
N ALA A 124 -10.97 -19.74 -7.49
CA ALA A 124 -10.10 -18.88 -8.28
C ALA A 124 -8.74 -19.54 -8.60
N GLU A 125 -8.21 -20.36 -7.69
CA GLU A 125 -7.02 -21.20 -7.91
C GLU A 125 -7.29 -22.27 -8.98
N ASP A 126 -8.42 -22.99 -8.89
CA ASP A 126 -8.85 -24.02 -9.85
C ASP A 126 -9.09 -23.43 -11.26
N MET A 127 -9.55 -22.17 -11.33
CA MET A 127 -9.71 -21.39 -12.56
C MET A 127 -8.38 -20.85 -13.12
N ASN A 128 -7.24 -21.12 -12.47
CA ASN A 128 -5.92 -20.61 -12.81
C ASN A 128 -5.83 -19.07 -12.82
N LEU A 129 -6.63 -18.38 -12.00
CA LEU A 129 -6.64 -16.91 -11.99
C LEU A 129 -5.38 -16.29 -11.37
N PHE A 130 -4.59 -17.07 -10.61
CA PHE A 130 -3.29 -16.64 -10.07
C PHE A 130 -2.11 -16.86 -11.04
N GLU A 131 -2.37 -17.45 -12.21
CA GLU A 131 -1.37 -17.62 -13.25
C GLU A 131 -1.36 -16.40 -14.18
N SER A 132 -0.16 -15.90 -14.48
CA SER A 132 0.01 -14.67 -15.23
C SER A 132 0.22 -14.92 -16.72
N ASN A 133 -0.36 -14.08 -17.57
CA ASN A 133 0.01 -13.99 -18.98
C ASN A 133 1.25 -13.09 -19.15
N HIS A 134 2.43 -13.67 -19.38
CA HIS A 134 3.66 -12.89 -19.55
C HIS A 134 3.64 -11.95 -20.76
N LEU A 135 2.94 -12.31 -21.85
CA LEU A 135 2.83 -11.46 -23.03
C LEU A 135 2.10 -10.15 -22.68
N PHE A 136 1.06 -10.22 -21.84
CA PHE A 136 0.35 -9.03 -21.35
C PHE A 136 1.30 -8.06 -20.65
N PHE A 137 2.12 -8.54 -19.71
CA PHE A 137 3.09 -7.70 -18.99
C PHE A 137 4.24 -7.20 -19.87
N LEU A 138 4.68 -8.00 -20.84
CA LEU A 138 5.67 -7.59 -21.83
C LEU A 138 5.15 -6.45 -22.72
N LEU A 139 3.89 -6.53 -23.17
CA LEU A 139 3.24 -5.48 -23.97
C LEU A 139 3.07 -4.18 -23.16
N LEU A 140 2.78 -4.27 -21.87
CA LEU A 140 2.75 -3.09 -20.99
C LEU A 140 4.12 -2.43 -20.84
N LEU A 141 5.19 -3.23 -20.70
CA LEU A 141 6.56 -2.70 -20.69
C LEU A 141 6.91 -2.07 -22.04
N ALA A 142 6.59 -2.73 -23.16
CA ALA A 142 6.82 -2.20 -24.49
C ALA A 142 6.09 -0.86 -24.71
N HIS A 143 4.84 -0.76 -24.26
CA HIS A 143 4.06 0.49 -24.30
C HIS A 143 4.77 1.64 -23.55
N ILE A 144 5.33 1.39 -22.37
CA ILE A 144 6.11 2.38 -21.60
C ILE A 144 7.34 2.85 -22.39
N ILE A 145 8.11 1.92 -22.94
CA ILE A 145 9.33 2.23 -23.72
C ILE A 145 9.00 2.99 -25.01
N VAL A 146 7.90 2.64 -25.68
CA VAL A 146 7.41 3.35 -26.86
C VAL A 146 7.07 4.80 -26.51
N MET A 147 6.37 5.06 -25.40
CA MET A 147 6.08 6.43 -24.96
C MET A 147 7.35 7.22 -24.63
N GLU A 148 8.32 6.63 -23.93
CA GLU A 148 9.61 7.31 -23.67
C GLU A 148 10.34 7.64 -24.99
N SER A 149 10.30 6.72 -25.96
CA SER A 149 10.91 6.93 -27.28
C SER A 149 10.21 8.04 -28.07
N ILE A 150 8.88 8.09 -28.05
CA ILE A 150 8.07 9.15 -28.68
C ILE A 150 8.38 10.50 -28.04
N ALA A 151 8.45 10.56 -26.71
CA ALA A 151 8.80 11.77 -25.98
C ALA A 151 10.18 12.31 -26.40
N TRP A 152 11.20 11.45 -26.42
CA TRP A 152 12.53 11.85 -26.85
C TRP A 152 12.56 12.29 -28.33
N PHE A 153 11.95 11.51 -29.23
CA PHE A 153 11.88 11.83 -30.65
C PHE A 153 11.17 13.17 -30.91
N THR A 154 10.12 13.48 -30.14
CA THR A 154 9.39 14.74 -30.25
C THR A 154 10.30 15.94 -30.02
N ILE A 155 11.08 15.95 -28.94
CA ILE A 155 12.03 17.04 -28.66
C ILE A 155 13.19 17.05 -29.66
N PHE A 156 13.71 15.87 -30.01
CA PHE A 156 14.82 15.75 -30.94
C PHE A 156 14.48 16.32 -32.33
N TYR A 157 13.29 16.00 -32.87
CA TYR A 157 12.90 16.38 -34.22
C TYR A 157 12.28 17.78 -34.29
N PHE A 158 11.40 18.14 -33.35
CA PHE A 158 10.68 19.42 -33.36
C PHE A 158 11.33 20.53 -32.51
N GLY A 159 12.41 20.21 -31.79
CA GLY A 159 13.11 21.15 -30.91
C GLY A 159 12.46 21.34 -29.54
N ASN A 160 13.02 22.26 -28.75
CA ASN A 160 12.65 22.52 -27.35
C ASN A 160 11.60 23.64 -27.19
N GLY A 161 10.84 23.96 -28.24
CA GLY A 161 9.76 24.94 -28.18
C GLY A 161 8.66 24.56 -27.17
N TRP A 162 7.79 25.50 -26.81
CA TRP A 162 6.78 25.28 -25.78
C TRP A 162 5.79 24.16 -26.13
N VAL A 163 5.36 24.04 -27.41
CA VAL A 163 4.44 22.97 -27.85
C VAL A 163 5.09 21.57 -27.74
N PRO A 164 6.25 21.28 -28.38
CA PRO A 164 6.93 19.99 -28.20
C PRO A 164 7.22 19.65 -26.74
N THR A 165 7.62 20.65 -25.94
CA THR A 165 7.91 20.47 -24.50
C THR A 165 6.69 20.03 -23.71
N VAL A 166 5.54 20.69 -23.91
CA VAL A 166 4.30 20.32 -23.21
C VAL A 166 3.83 18.94 -23.64
N ILE A 167 3.82 18.62 -24.94
CA ILE A 167 3.46 17.29 -25.45
C ILE A 167 4.36 16.22 -24.82
N THR A 168 5.66 16.45 -24.82
CA THR A 168 6.65 15.55 -24.23
C THR A 168 6.40 15.36 -22.74
N ALA A 169 6.08 16.42 -22.00
CA ALA A 169 5.75 16.33 -20.58
C ALA A 169 4.54 15.41 -20.32
N PHE A 170 3.47 15.52 -21.10
CA PHE A 170 2.28 14.69 -20.97
C PHE A 170 2.55 13.23 -21.36
N VAL A 171 3.32 12.98 -22.42
CA VAL A 171 3.71 11.62 -22.82
C VAL A 171 4.59 10.97 -21.74
N LEU A 172 5.56 11.70 -21.20
CA LEU A 172 6.39 11.20 -20.10
C LEU A 172 5.58 11.00 -18.82
N ALA A 173 4.68 11.90 -18.47
CA ALA A 173 3.80 11.74 -17.30
C ALA A 173 2.92 10.49 -17.44
N THR A 174 2.37 10.24 -18.64
CA THR A 174 1.63 9.01 -18.96
C THR A 174 2.52 7.78 -18.82
N SER A 175 3.73 7.81 -19.36
CA SER A 175 4.72 6.75 -19.22
C SER A 175 5.05 6.46 -17.76
N GLN A 176 5.26 7.49 -16.94
CA GLN A 176 5.50 7.36 -15.52
C GLN A 176 4.30 6.77 -14.77
N ALA A 177 3.07 7.19 -15.07
CA ALA A 177 1.86 6.61 -14.48
C ALA A 177 1.75 5.11 -14.82
N GLN A 178 1.91 4.75 -16.09
CA GLN A 178 1.86 3.35 -16.56
C GLN A 178 2.97 2.49 -15.95
N ALA A 179 4.20 3.02 -15.81
CA ALA A 179 5.27 2.36 -15.07
C ALA A 179 4.93 2.18 -13.58
N GLY A 180 4.15 3.11 -13.00
CA GLY A 180 3.64 3.02 -11.63
C GLY A 180 2.67 1.85 -11.44
N TRP A 181 1.81 1.60 -12.43
CA TRP A 181 0.91 0.45 -12.44
C TRP A 181 1.66 -0.85 -12.68
N LEU A 182 2.61 -0.86 -13.61
CA LEU A 182 3.37 -2.08 -13.91
C LEU A 182 4.28 -2.48 -12.74
N GLN A 183 4.97 -1.53 -12.09
CA GLN A 183 5.79 -1.85 -10.92
C GLN A 183 4.94 -2.41 -9.77
N HIS A 184 3.69 -1.97 -9.65
CA HIS A 184 2.78 -2.41 -8.60
C HIS A 184 2.47 -3.91 -8.76
N ASP A 185 2.23 -4.39 -9.99
CA ASP A 185 2.05 -5.82 -10.28
C ASP A 185 3.26 -6.66 -9.81
N TYR A 186 4.48 -6.25 -10.17
CA TYR A 186 5.69 -6.97 -9.74
C TYR A 186 5.95 -6.83 -8.24
N GLY A 187 5.65 -5.68 -7.65
CA GLY A 187 5.78 -5.44 -6.21
C GLY A 187 4.84 -6.32 -5.38
N HIS A 188 3.71 -6.74 -5.95
CA HIS A 188 2.78 -7.72 -5.40
C HIS A 188 3.14 -9.18 -5.67
N LEU A 189 4.25 -9.45 -6.37
CA LEU A 189 4.68 -10.80 -6.75
C LEU A 189 3.67 -11.54 -7.64
N SER A 190 2.81 -10.80 -8.36
CA SER A 190 1.72 -11.39 -9.15
C SER A 190 2.17 -11.91 -10.52
N VAL A 191 3.33 -11.48 -11.02
CA VAL A 191 3.77 -11.83 -12.39
C VAL A 191 4.49 -13.18 -12.44
N PHE A 192 5.65 -13.32 -11.81
CA PHE A 192 6.42 -14.58 -11.89
C PHE A 192 6.08 -15.57 -10.77
N LYS A 193 6.19 -16.88 -11.06
CA LYS A 193 6.08 -17.94 -10.04
C LYS A 193 7.13 -17.81 -8.94
N LYS A 194 8.38 -17.49 -9.32
CA LYS A 194 9.48 -17.27 -8.38
C LYS A 194 9.52 -15.80 -7.97
N SER A 195 9.39 -15.53 -6.66
CA SER A 195 9.44 -14.18 -6.10
C SER A 195 10.72 -13.40 -6.46
N THR A 196 11.84 -14.10 -6.62
CA THR A 196 13.13 -13.48 -6.99
C THR A 196 13.05 -12.70 -8.31
N TRP A 197 12.38 -13.24 -9.32
CA TRP A 197 12.22 -12.56 -10.61
C TRP A 197 11.28 -11.38 -10.51
N ASN A 198 10.22 -11.47 -9.71
CA ASN A 198 9.36 -10.31 -9.43
C ASN A 198 10.16 -9.18 -8.79
N HIS A 199 10.99 -9.46 -7.78
CA HIS A 199 11.79 -8.43 -7.13
C HIS A 199 12.83 -7.78 -8.07
N VAL A 200 13.49 -8.57 -8.92
CA VAL A 200 14.46 -8.03 -9.89
C VAL A 200 13.77 -7.08 -10.86
N VAL A 201 12.64 -7.50 -11.45
CA VAL A 201 11.91 -6.67 -12.42
C VAL A 201 11.21 -5.50 -11.73
N HIS A 202 10.69 -5.68 -10.51
CA HIS A 202 10.14 -4.61 -9.69
C HIS A 202 11.16 -3.50 -9.47
N LYS A 203 12.37 -3.84 -8.99
CA LYS A 203 13.48 -2.89 -8.78
C LYS A 203 13.90 -2.19 -10.07
N PHE A 204 13.92 -2.89 -11.20
CA PHE A 204 14.18 -2.28 -12.50
C PHE A 204 13.09 -1.25 -12.86
N ILE A 205 11.81 -1.60 -12.78
CA ILE A 205 10.73 -0.71 -13.23
C ILE A 205 10.60 0.50 -12.28
N ILE A 206 10.48 0.29 -10.97
CA ILE A 206 10.35 1.42 -10.03
C ILE A 206 11.65 2.22 -9.91
N GLY A 207 12.81 1.56 -9.98
CA GLY A 207 14.11 2.21 -9.83
C GLY A 207 14.62 2.87 -11.11
N HIS A 208 14.80 2.09 -12.18
CA HIS A 208 15.36 2.59 -13.45
C HIS A 208 14.37 3.43 -14.27
N LEU A 209 13.08 3.08 -14.28
CA LEU A 209 12.09 3.80 -15.08
C LEU A 209 11.40 4.93 -14.31
N LYS A 210 11.40 4.89 -12.97
CA LYS A 210 10.75 5.93 -12.14
C LYS A 210 11.63 6.60 -11.11
N GLY A 211 12.87 6.17 -10.85
CA GLY A 211 13.74 6.82 -9.87
C GLY A 211 13.32 6.62 -8.41
N ALA A 212 12.56 5.57 -8.10
CA ALA A 212 12.01 5.31 -6.76
C ALA A 212 12.45 3.95 -6.17
N SER A 213 12.27 3.77 -4.87
CA SER A 213 12.69 2.55 -4.16
C SER A 213 11.59 1.49 -4.10
N ALA A 214 11.92 0.28 -4.54
CA ALA A 214 11.08 -0.91 -4.38
C ALA A 214 10.86 -1.23 -2.89
N ASN A 215 11.94 -1.20 -2.09
CA ASN A 215 11.88 -1.51 -0.65
C ASN A 215 10.98 -0.52 0.11
N TRP A 216 11.09 0.78 -0.18
CA TRP A 216 10.21 1.80 0.40
C TRP A 216 8.75 1.57 0.02
N TRP A 217 8.50 1.29 -1.26
CA TRP A 217 7.15 1.04 -1.77
C TRP A 217 6.53 -0.21 -1.14
N ASN A 218 7.23 -1.35 -1.17
CA ASN A 218 6.75 -2.60 -0.57
C ASN A 218 6.44 -2.44 0.92
N HIS A 219 7.34 -1.79 1.67
CA HIS A 219 7.16 -1.61 3.11
C HIS A 219 5.89 -0.85 3.46
N ARG A 220 5.58 0.23 2.72
CA ARG A 220 4.35 1.00 2.92
C ARG A 220 3.13 0.26 2.41
N HIS A 221 3.22 -0.26 1.18
CA HIS A 221 2.07 -0.80 0.49
C HIS A 221 1.57 -2.10 1.13
N PHE A 222 2.46 -2.95 1.66
CA PHE A 222 2.03 -4.12 2.43
C PHE A 222 1.31 -3.77 3.73
N GLN A 223 1.67 -2.65 4.38
CA GLN A 223 0.92 -2.17 5.57
C GLN A 223 -0.49 -1.71 5.18
N HIS A 224 -0.58 -0.96 4.09
CA HIS A 224 -1.85 -0.52 3.52
C HIS A 224 -2.75 -1.73 3.20
N HIS A 225 -2.26 -2.73 2.46
CA HIS A 225 -3.05 -3.94 2.16
C HIS A 225 -3.44 -4.77 3.38
N ALA A 226 -2.57 -4.82 4.39
CA ALA A 226 -2.84 -5.61 5.58
C ALA A 226 -4.00 -5.04 6.40
N LYS A 227 -4.11 -3.71 6.50
CA LYS A 227 -5.11 -3.00 7.31
C LYS A 227 -5.48 -1.65 6.67
N PRO A 228 -6.10 -1.64 5.48
CA PRO A 228 -6.38 -0.40 4.77
C PRO A 228 -7.39 0.44 5.53
N ASN A 229 -7.26 1.76 5.41
CA ASN A 229 -8.11 2.77 6.05
C ASN A 229 -8.19 2.68 7.59
N ILE A 230 -7.27 1.97 8.25
CA ILE A 230 -7.22 1.92 9.70
C ILE A 230 -6.19 2.91 10.24
N PHE A 231 -6.64 3.87 11.06
CA PHE A 231 -5.72 4.85 11.67
C PHE A 231 -4.58 4.17 12.45
N HIS A 232 -3.38 4.76 12.33
CA HIS A 232 -2.12 4.27 12.91
C HIS A 232 -1.58 2.94 12.36
N LYS A 233 -2.33 2.25 11.48
CA LYS A 233 -1.91 0.99 10.84
C LYS A 233 -1.68 1.16 9.34
N ASP A 234 -2.53 1.94 8.68
CA ASP A 234 -2.39 2.28 7.28
C ASP A 234 -1.57 3.58 7.12
N PRO A 235 -0.40 3.53 6.46
CA PRO A 235 0.38 4.74 6.19
C PRO A 235 -0.33 5.70 5.22
N ASP A 236 -1.29 5.24 4.42
CA ASP A 236 -1.89 6.04 3.34
C ASP A 236 -3.03 6.94 3.84
N VAL A 237 -3.59 6.70 5.03
CA VAL A 237 -4.50 7.63 5.72
C VAL A 237 -3.79 8.54 6.73
N ASN A 238 -2.47 8.41 6.88
CA ASN A 238 -1.67 9.30 7.70
C ASN A 238 -1.26 10.56 6.93
N MET A 239 -2.16 11.54 6.89
CA MET A 239 -2.01 12.76 6.10
C MET A 239 -1.19 13.87 6.75
N LEU A 240 -0.29 13.57 7.70
CA LEU A 240 0.59 14.55 8.38
C LEU A 240 -0.12 15.81 8.91
N HIS A 241 -1.35 15.65 9.41
CA HIS A 241 -2.22 16.76 9.84
C HIS A 241 -2.60 17.75 8.73
N VAL A 242 -2.29 17.47 7.45
CA VAL A 242 -2.69 18.29 6.30
C VAL A 242 -4.19 18.14 6.05
N PHE A 243 -4.69 16.90 6.10
CA PHE A 243 -6.10 16.58 5.95
C PHE A 243 -6.61 15.83 7.18
N VAL A 244 -7.89 16.02 7.48
CA VAL A 244 -8.64 15.16 8.41
C VAL A 244 -9.60 14.28 7.60
N LEU A 245 -9.61 12.98 7.88
CA LEU A 245 -10.28 11.96 7.06
C LEU A 245 -11.28 11.13 7.86
N GLY A 246 -12.28 10.59 7.17
CA GLY A 246 -13.31 9.76 7.77
C GLY A 246 -14.21 10.57 8.72
N GLU A 247 -14.81 9.88 9.69
CA GLU A 247 -15.72 10.51 10.67
C GLU A 247 -15.05 10.71 12.02
N TRP A 248 -14.26 9.73 12.47
CA TRP A 248 -13.67 9.72 13.80
C TRP A 248 -12.61 10.82 14.00
N GLN A 249 -11.62 10.90 13.10
CA GLN A 249 -10.48 11.82 13.27
C GLN A 249 -10.91 13.31 13.26
N PRO A 250 -11.76 13.79 12.34
CA PRO A 250 -12.27 15.15 12.36
C PRO A 250 -12.93 15.53 13.69
N VAL A 251 -13.81 14.65 14.21
CA VAL A 251 -14.53 14.90 15.46
C VAL A 251 -13.58 14.93 16.65
N GLU A 252 -12.63 14.00 16.72
CA GLU A 252 -11.59 14.00 17.76
C GLU A 252 -10.72 15.25 17.73
N TYR A 253 -10.31 15.68 16.53
CA TYR A 253 -9.51 16.90 16.36
C TYR A 253 -10.31 18.14 16.76
N GLY A 254 -11.59 18.20 16.37
CA GLY A 254 -12.49 19.29 16.73
C GLY A 254 -12.69 19.42 18.24
N LYS A 255 -13.00 18.31 18.93
CA LYS A 255 -13.13 18.27 20.41
C LYS A 255 -11.86 18.74 21.12
N LYS A 256 -10.69 18.33 20.62
CA LYS A 256 -9.38 18.73 21.17
C LYS A 256 -8.92 20.13 20.73
N LYS A 257 -9.75 20.86 19.97
CA LYS A 257 -9.45 22.17 19.41
C LYS A 257 -8.13 22.20 18.60
N LEU A 258 -7.80 21.09 17.93
CA LEU A 258 -6.63 21.00 17.06
C LEU A 258 -6.92 21.65 15.70
N LYS A 259 -6.09 22.64 15.33
CA LYS A 259 -6.24 23.44 14.10
C LYS A 259 -4.86 23.71 13.47
N TYR A 260 -4.28 22.70 12.83
CA TYR A 260 -3.01 22.87 12.10
C TYR A 260 -3.20 23.59 10.75
N LEU A 261 -4.33 23.35 10.10
CA LEU A 261 -4.77 23.97 8.85
C LEU A 261 -6.27 24.28 8.91
N PRO A 262 -6.82 25.11 7.99
CA PRO A 262 -8.25 25.40 7.95
C PRO A 262 -9.04 24.18 7.41
N TYR A 263 -9.24 23.15 8.23
CA TYR A 263 -9.82 21.87 7.79
C TYR A 263 -11.21 22.01 7.16
N ASN A 264 -11.99 23.02 7.53
CA ASN A 264 -13.28 23.32 6.89
C ASN A 264 -13.15 23.69 5.39
N HIS A 265 -11.97 24.14 4.95
CA HIS A 265 -11.64 24.45 3.55
C HIS A 265 -10.72 23.40 2.91
N GLN A 266 -10.56 22.22 3.50
CA GLN A 266 -9.58 21.23 3.01
C GLN A 266 -9.85 20.71 1.60
N HIS A 267 -11.12 20.68 1.22
CA HIS A 267 -11.55 20.33 -0.13
C HIS A 267 -11.15 21.39 -1.18
N GLU A 268 -10.89 22.63 -0.77
CA GLU A 268 -10.45 23.73 -1.65
C GLU A 268 -8.92 23.70 -1.83
N TYR A 269 -8.16 23.65 -0.72
CA TYR A 269 -6.70 23.61 -0.83
C TYR A 269 -6.14 22.24 -1.23
N PHE A 270 -6.98 21.19 -1.29
CA PHE A 270 -6.61 19.89 -1.83
C PHE A 270 -5.94 20.02 -3.21
N PHE A 271 -6.49 20.84 -4.10
CA PHE A 271 -5.96 21.05 -5.46
C PHE A 271 -4.60 21.74 -5.50
N LEU A 272 -4.20 22.42 -4.41
CA LEU A 272 -2.93 23.15 -4.30
C LEU A 272 -1.86 22.35 -3.56
N ILE A 273 -2.27 21.53 -2.58
CA ILE A 273 -1.35 20.81 -1.69
C ILE A 273 -1.34 19.31 -1.97
N GLY A 274 -2.51 18.67 -2.07
CA GLY A 274 -2.64 17.22 -2.14
C GLY A 274 -1.93 16.63 -3.36
N PRO A 275 -2.56 16.58 -4.54
CA PRO A 275 -1.89 16.06 -5.72
C PRO A 275 -0.63 16.84 -6.14
N PRO A 276 -0.56 18.19 -6.15
CA PRO A 276 0.65 18.89 -6.64
C PRO A 276 1.94 18.60 -5.90
N LEU A 277 1.90 18.35 -4.58
CA LEU A 277 3.11 18.25 -3.75
C LEU A 277 3.44 16.82 -3.34
N LEU A 278 2.54 15.85 -3.55
CA LEU A 278 2.72 14.48 -3.07
C LEU A 278 3.94 13.79 -3.68
N ILE A 279 3.98 13.58 -5.00
CA ILE A 279 5.13 12.94 -5.65
C ILE A 279 6.34 13.88 -5.72
N PRO A 280 6.24 15.13 -6.22
CA PRO A 280 7.40 15.96 -6.50
C PRO A 280 8.21 16.33 -5.25
N LEU A 281 7.55 16.46 -4.08
CA LEU A 281 8.19 16.88 -2.85
C LEU A 281 8.14 15.78 -1.79
N TYR A 282 6.95 15.39 -1.34
CA TYR A 282 6.81 14.57 -0.13
C TYR A 282 7.36 13.16 -0.31
N PHE A 283 6.89 12.42 -1.32
CA PHE A 283 7.38 11.07 -1.59
C PHE A 283 8.83 11.11 -2.08
N GLN A 284 9.20 12.07 -2.93
CA GLN A 284 10.58 12.24 -3.37
C GLN A 284 11.55 12.35 -2.19
N TYR A 285 11.23 13.19 -1.19
CA TYR A 285 12.00 13.32 0.03
C TYR A 285 12.05 12.00 0.82
N GLN A 286 10.89 11.37 1.07
CA GLN A 286 10.83 10.13 1.85
C GLN A 286 11.59 8.97 1.20
N ILE A 287 11.50 8.83 -0.13
CA ILE A 287 12.15 7.78 -0.90
C ILE A 287 13.66 7.93 -0.80
N ILE A 288 14.20 9.12 -1.08
CA ILE A 288 15.65 9.38 -1.00
C ILE A 288 16.15 9.14 0.42
N MET A 289 15.49 9.73 1.41
CA MET A 289 15.91 9.60 2.81
C MET A 289 15.86 8.14 3.28
N THR A 290 14.84 7.39 2.87
CA THR A 290 14.73 5.96 3.21
C THR A 290 15.88 5.17 2.61
N MET A 291 16.19 5.37 1.32
CA MET A 291 17.30 4.64 0.68
C MET A 291 18.64 4.90 1.37
N ILE A 292 18.91 6.16 1.75
CA ILE A 292 20.15 6.54 2.43
C ILE A 292 20.21 5.99 3.86
N VAL A 293 19.16 6.23 4.66
CA VAL A 293 19.14 5.84 6.09
C VAL A 293 19.13 4.33 6.26
N ARG A 294 18.36 3.60 5.42
CA ARG A 294 18.28 2.13 5.45
C ARG A 294 19.41 1.45 4.68
N LYS A 295 20.27 2.20 4.00
CA LYS A 295 21.37 1.68 3.18
C LYS A 295 20.88 0.74 2.07
N ASP A 296 19.77 1.07 1.44
CA ASP A 296 19.19 0.32 0.32
C ASP A 296 19.98 0.61 -0.98
N TRP A 297 21.26 0.24 -1.01
CA TRP A 297 22.20 0.64 -2.07
C TRP A 297 21.82 0.16 -3.46
N VAL A 298 21.16 -1.00 -3.57
CA VAL A 298 20.67 -1.51 -4.86
C VAL A 298 19.56 -0.63 -5.41
N ASP A 299 18.60 -0.22 -4.56
CA ASP A 299 17.52 0.67 -4.96
C ASP A 299 18.07 2.06 -5.30
N LEU A 300 19.04 2.55 -4.52
CA LEU A 300 19.70 3.82 -4.78
C LEU A 300 20.44 3.81 -6.13
N ALA A 301 21.16 2.73 -6.46
CA ALA A 301 21.86 2.60 -7.74
C ALA A 301 20.87 2.63 -8.93
N TRP A 302 19.74 1.92 -8.82
CA TRP A 302 18.69 2.00 -9.82
C TRP A 302 18.08 3.40 -9.92
N ALA A 303 17.79 4.04 -8.79
CA ALA A 303 17.26 5.41 -8.79
C ALA A 303 18.23 6.41 -9.42
N ILE A 304 19.53 6.32 -9.10
CA ILE A 304 20.58 7.15 -9.73
C ILE A 304 20.59 6.94 -11.24
N SER A 305 20.44 5.68 -11.71
CA SER A 305 20.40 5.40 -13.14
C SER A 305 19.23 6.08 -13.86
N TYR A 306 18.05 6.21 -13.23
CA TYR A 306 16.93 6.98 -13.76
C TYR A 306 17.29 8.46 -13.93
N TYR A 307 17.81 9.10 -12.87
CA TYR A 307 18.15 10.52 -12.92
C TYR A 307 19.29 10.80 -13.90
N ALA A 308 20.32 9.95 -13.93
CA ALA A 308 21.40 10.03 -14.89
C ALA A 308 20.88 9.95 -16.33
N ARG A 309 20.06 8.93 -16.63
CA ARG A 309 19.39 8.78 -17.93
C ARG A 309 18.58 10.02 -18.31
N PHE A 310 17.76 10.53 -17.38
CA PHE A 310 16.92 11.69 -17.63
C PHE A 310 17.75 12.94 -17.92
N PHE A 311 18.74 13.24 -17.08
CA PHE A 311 19.56 14.44 -17.24
C PHE A 311 20.47 14.38 -18.47
N ILE A 312 21.08 13.23 -18.76
CA ILE A 312 21.86 13.03 -20.01
C ILE A 312 20.97 13.30 -21.23
N THR A 313 19.71 12.84 -21.19
CA THR A 313 18.77 12.98 -22.29
C THR A 313 18.30 14.43 -22.49
N TYR A 314 17.96 15.16 -21.41
CA TYR A 314 17.25 16.44 -21.51
C TYR A 314 18.11 17.70 -21.26
N ILE A 315 19.30 17.58 -20.65
CA ILE A 315 20.22 18.72 -20.51
C ILE A 315 20.64 19.32 -21.87
N PRO A 316 20.92 18.54 -22.93
CA PRO A 316 21.28 19.11 -24.23
C PRO A 316 20.21 20.05 -24.82
N PHE A 317 18.94 19.86 -24.43
CA PHE A 317 17.83 20.66 -24.93
C PHE A 317 17.47 21.84 -24.01
N TYR A 318 17.53 21.64 -22.68
CA TYR A 318 17.00 22.62 -21.72
C TYR A 318 18.06 23.24 -20.81
N GLY A 319 19.31 22.80 -20.90
CA GLY A 319 20.33 23.08 -19.88
C GLY A 319 20.00 22.43 -18.53
N VAL A 320 20.87 22.64 -17.54
CA VAL A 320 20.72 22.01 -16.21
C VAL A 320 19.44 22.49 -15.50
N LEU A 321 19.25 23.82 -15.40
CA LEU A 321 18.09 24.38 -14.71
C LEU A 321 16.78 24.03 -15.40
N GLY A 322 16.73 24.13 -16.74
CA GLY A 322 15.54 23.78 -17.50
C GLY A 322 15.18 22.31 -17.40
N ALA A 323 16.16 21.39 -17.40
CA ALA A 323 15.91 19.96 -17.19
C ALA A 323 15.36 19.66 -15.78
N ILE A 324 15.82 20.37 -14.74
CA ILE A 324 15.27 20.25 -13.38
C ILE A 324 13.81 20.71 -13.33
N ILE A 325 13.50 21.87 -13.93
CA ILE A 325 12.13 22.39 -14.01
C ILE A 325 11.23 21.42 -14.77
N PHE A 326 11.71 20.91 -15.91
CA PHE A 326 11.00 19.95 -16.75
C PHE A 326 10.69 18.65 -16.01
N LEU A 327 11.67 18.08 -15.30
CA LEU A 327 11.48 16.90 -14.46
C LEU A 327 10.40 17.13 -13.40
N ASN A 328 10.46 18.25 -12.68
CA ASN A 328 9.48 18.57 -11.64
C ASN A 328 8.08 18.79 -12.23
N PHE A 329 7.98 19.38 -13.43
CA PHE A 329 6.70 19.52 -14.12
C PHE A 329 6.10 18.16 -14.51
N ILE A 330 6.91 17.23 -15.02
CA ILE A 330 6.46 15.85 -15.29
C ILE A 330 5.98 15.18 -14.01
N ARG A 331 6.74 15.30 -12.91
CA ARG A 331 6.34 14.76 -11.60
C ARG A 331 5.05 15.38 -11.09
N PHE A 332 4.86 16.67 -11.29
CA PHE A 332 3.62 17.35 -10.93
C PHE A 332 2.43 16.75 -11.69
N LEU A 333 2.53 16.56 -13.01
CA LEU A 333 1.49 15.92 -13.82
C LEU A 333 1.22 14.48 -13.40
N GLU A 334 2.27 13.68 -13.19
CA GLU A 334 2.17 12.32 -12.68
C GLU A 334 1.45 12.28 -11.32
N SER A 335 1.79 13.20 -10.43
CA SER A 335 1.21 13.29 -9.08
C SER A 335 -0.30 13.56 -9.11
N GLN A 336 -0.76 14.38 -10.06
CA GLN A 336 -2.20 14.54 -10.30
C GLN A 336 -2.83 13.18 -10.58
N TRP A 337 -2.37 12.51 -11.63
CA TRP A 337 -2.92 11.22 -12.06
C TRP A 337 -2.90 10.18 -10.93
N PHE A 338 -1.74 10.02 -10.27
CA PHE A 338 -1.54 9.05 -9.21
C PHE A 338 -2.51 9.26 -8.04
N VAL A 339 -2.65 10.49 -7.54
CA VAL A 339 -3.53 10.75 -6.39
C VAL A 339 -4.99 10.51 -6.76
N TRP A 340 -5.45 11.01 -7.90
CA TRP A 340 -6.84 10.82 -8.32
C TRP A 340 -7.20 9.35 -8.48
N VAL A 341 -6.34 8.53 -9.10
CA VAL A 341 -6.57 7.09 -9.26
C VAL A 341 -6.48 6.33 -7.94
N THR A 342 -5.46 6.58 -7.11
CA THR A 342 -5.27 5.80 -5.87
C THR A 342 -6.28 6.15 -4.79
N GLN A 343 -6.80 7.39 -4.77
CA GLN A 343 -7.70 7.82 -3.71
C GLN A 343 -9.18 7.55 -4.02
N MET A 344 -9.57 7.41 -5.29
CA MET A 344 -10.98 7.24 -5.68
C MET A 344 -11.64 5.99 -5.10
N ASN A 345 -10.84 5.00 -4.67
CA ASN A 345 -11.30 3.74 -4.11
C ASN A 345 -11.22 3.67 -2.58
N HIS A 346 -10.46 4.56 -1.92
CA HIS A 346 -10.13 4.45 -0.48
C HIS A 346 -10.62 5.62 0.36
N ILE A 347 -10.29 6.86 0.00
CA ILE A 347 -10.58 8.04 0.84
C ILE A 347 -12.09 8.33 0.98
N VAL A 348 -12.86 7.72 0.09
CA VAL A 348 -14.31 7.78 -0.01
C VAL A 348 -15.00 6.69 0.82
N MET A 349 -14.23 5.74 1.35
CA MET A 349 -14.71 4.59 2.11
C MET A 349 -14.56 4.82 3.62
N GLU A 350 -14.95 3.82 4.41
CA GLU A 350 -14.83 3.89 5.87
C GLU A 350 -13.35 4.07 6.27
N ILE A 351 -13.06 5.12 7.05
CA ILE A 351 -11.76 5.37 7.66
C ILE A 351 -11.99 5.59 9.16
N ASP A 352 -11.54 4.63 9.97
CA ASP A 352 -11.72 4.65 11.42
C ASP A 352 -10.64 3.83 12.14
N ARG A 353 -10.80 3.65 13.44
CA ARG A 353 -10.08 2.68 14.25
C ARG A 353 -10.58 1.28 13.93
N GLU A 354 -9.74 0.29 14.23
CA GLU A 354 -10.00 -1.11 13.85
C GLU A 354 -11.32 -1.65 14.42
N PRO A 355 -12.29 -2.04 13.56
CA PRO A 355 -13.57 -2.61 13.98
C PRO A 355 -13.52 -4.15 14.17
N TYR A 356 -12.32 -4.75 14.13
CA TYR A 356 -12.06 -6.20 14.32
C TYR A 356 -12.87 -7.17 13.42
N ARG A 357 -13.08 -6.80 12.14
CA ARG A 357 -13.78 -7.63 11.13
C ARG A 357 -12.90 -8.77 10.57
N ASP A 358 -13.53 -9.72 9.88
CA ASP A 358 -12.82 -10.73 9.07
C ASP A 358 -12.15 -10.11 7.84
N TRP A 359 -11.24 -10.84 7.19
CA TRP A 359 -10.47 -10.34 6.06
C TRP A 359 -11.38 -9.82 4.94
N PHE A 360 -12.37 -10.61 4.53
CA PHE A 360 -13.25 -10.27 3.42
C PHE A 360 -14.04 -8.98 3.72
N SER A 361 -14.69 -8.92 4.88
CA SER A 361 -15.46 -7.75 5.30
C SER A 361 -14.57 -6.52 5.55
N SER A 362 -13.34 -6.70 6.05
CA SER A 362 -12.39 -5.59 6.24
C SER A 362 -11.97 -4.97 4.92
N GLN A 363 -11.62 -5.77 3.91
CA GLN A 363 -11.19 -5.24 2.61
C GLN A 363 -12.35 -4.54 1.90
N LEU A 364 -13.56 -5.11 1.92
CA LEU A 364 -14.76 -4.50 1.32
C LEU A 364 -15.17 -3.17 1.98
N ALA A 365 -15.02 -3.03 3.29
CA ALA A 365 -15.36 -1.78 3.96
C ALA A 365 -14.39 -0.64 3.64
N ALA A 366 -13.14 -0.98 3.30
CA ALA A 366 -12.07 -0.02 3.01
C ALA A 366 -11.88 0.26 1.52
N THR A 367 -12.59 -0.44 0.63
CA THR A 367 -12.42 -0.35 -0.82
C THR A 367 -13.75 -0.31 -1.55
N CYS A 368 -13.77 0.36 -2.70
CA CYS A 368 -14.84 0.24 -3.67
C CYS A 368 -14.25 0.14 -5.07
N ASN A 369 -15.04 -0.31 -6.03
CA ASN A 369 -14.66 -0.42 -7.43
C ASN A 369 -15.13 0.78 -8.25
N VAL A 370 -14.48 0.94 -9.40
CA VAL A 370 -14.92 1.81 -10.49
C VAL A 370 -15.32 0.93 -11.67
N GLU A 371 -16.35 1.36 -12.41
CA GLU A 371 -16.89 0.60 -13.55
C GLU A 371 -15.79 0.12 -14.52
N GLN A 372 -15.96 -1.09 -15.04
CA GLN A 372 -15.05 -1.63 -16.04
C GLN A 372 -15.26 -0.96 -17.40
N SER A 373 -14.16 -0.52 -18.01
CA SER A 373 -14.10 -0.16 -19.42
C SER A 373 -12.67 -0.25 -19.92
N PHE A 374 -12.44 -0.39 -21.23
CA PHE A 374 -11.09 -0.36 -21.79
C PHE A 374 -10.30 0.89 -21.35
N PHE A 375 -10.98 2.04 -21.26
CA PHE A 375 -10.36 3.27 -20.79
C PHE A 375 -10.01 3.19 -19.30
N ASN A 376 -10.94 2.80 -18.43
CA ASN A 376 -10.69 2.75 -16.98
C ASN A 376 -9.61 1.71 -16.62
N ASP A 377 -9.63 0.56 -17.29
CA ASP A 377 -8.67 -0.53 -17.09
C ASP A 377 -7.24 -0.08 -17.46
N TRP A 378 -7.09 0.73 -18.52
CA TRP A 378 -5.81 1.34 -18.92
C TRP A 378 -5.42 2.53 -18.05
N PHE A 379 -6.35 3.44 -17.81
CA PHE A 379 -6.14 4.71 -17.10
C PHE A 379 -5.71 4.48 -15.65
N SER A 380 -6.35 3.52 -14.98
CA SER A 380 -6.07 3.17 -13.59
C SER A 380 -5.07 2.02 -13.44
N GLY A 381 -4.69 1.36 -14.54
CA GLY A 381 -3.88 0.14 -14.47
C GLY A 381 -4.61 -1.01 -13.76
N HIS A 382 -5.93 -1.13 -13.97
CA HIS A 382 -6.88 -2.04 -13.33
C HIS A 382 -7.16 -1.79 -11.84
N LEU A 383 -6.71 -0.66 -11.27
CA LEU A 383 -7.10 -0.25 -9.92
C LEU A 383 -8.59 0.16 -9.81
N ASN A 384 -9.32 0.19 -10.93
CA ASN A 384 -10.77 0.19 -10.91
C ASN A 384 -11.37 -1.09 -10.27
N PHE A 385 -10.60 -2.18 -10.16
CA PHE A 385 -10.95 -3.40 -9.42
C PHE A 385 -10.27 -3.46 -8.03
N GLN A 386 -10.42 -2.42 -7.23
CA GLN A 386 -9.76 -2.31 -5.94
C GLN A 386 -10.20 -3.36 -4.92
N ILE A 387 -11.47 -3.78 -4.95
CA ILE A 387 -12.00 -4.83 -4.08
C ILE A 387 -11.26 -6.14 -4.34
N GLU A 388 -11.21 -6.61 -5.58
CA GLU A 388 -10.54 -7.85 -5.96
C GLU A 388 -9.04 -7.77 -5.71
N HIS A 389 -8.44 -6.62 -5.99
CA HIS A 389 -7.03 -6.35 -5.72
C HIS A 389 -6.69 -6.52 -4.24
N HIS A 390 -7.50 -5.96 -3.34
CA HIS A 390 -7.28 -6.09 -1.90
C HIS A 390 -7.59 -7.48 -1.36
N LEU A 391 -8.58 -8.17 -1.92
CA LEU A 391 -8.89 -9.54 -1.53
C LEU A 391 -7.81 -10.54 -1.99
N PHE A 392 -7.24 -10.32 -3.18
CA PHE A 392 -6.28 -11.21 -3.84
C PHE A 392 -5.05 -10.45 -4.39
N PRO A 393 -4.22 -9.82 -3.55
CA PRO A 393 -3.16 -8.92 -4.04
C PRO A 393 -2.11 -9.62 -4.91
N THR A 394 -1.94 -10.94 -4.78
CA THR A 394 -1.02 -11.73 -5.63
C THR A 394 -1.65 -12.19 -6.95
N MET A 395 -2.93 -11.92 -7.20
CA MET A 395 -3.60 -12.23 -8.46
C MET A 395 -3.15 -11.23 -9.54
N PRO A 396 -2.71 -11.68 -10.72
CA PRO A 396 -2.40 -10.81 -11.84
C PRO A 396 -3.62 -9.97 -12.27
N ARG A 397 -3.42 -8.67 -12.46
CA ARG A 397 -4.52 -7.72 -12.66
C ARG A 397 -5.46 -7.99 -13.84
N HIS A 398 -4.98 -8.65 -14.88
CA HIS A 398 -5.81 -9.03 -16.05
C HIS A 398 -6.84 -10.12 -15.72
N ASN A 399 -6.84 -10.67 -14.51
CA ASN A 399 -7.81 -11.65 -14.04
C ASN A 399 -8.84 -11.07 -13.05
N PHE A 400 -8.72 -9.82 -12.61
CA PHE A 400 -9.65 -9.22 -11.64
C PHE A 400 -11.11 -9.23 -12.12
N HIS A 401 -11.36 -8.84 -13.38
CA HIS A 401 -12.71 -8.89 -13.96
C HIS A 401 -13.32 -10.30 -14.00
N LYS A 402 -12.50 -11.36 -13.95
CA LYS A 402 -12.95 -12.76 -13.95
C LYS A 402 -13.40 -13.22 -12.56
N VAL A 403 -12.74 -12.73 -11.51
CA VAL A 403 -13.10 -13.08 -10.12
C VAL A 403 -14.18 -12.15 -9.55
N ALA A 404 -14.31 -10.93 -10.07
CA ALA A 404 -15.29 -9.94 -9.61
C ALA A 404 -16.75 -10.47 -9.53
N PRO A 405 -17.29 -11.22 -10.52
CA PRO A 405 -18.63 -11.80 -10.40
C PRO A 405 -18.78 -12.79 -9.22
N LEU A 406 -17.73 -13.55 -8.88
CA LEU A 406 -17.72 -14.47 -7.75
C LEU A 406 -17.72 -13.71 -6.42
N VAL A 407 -16.91 -12.65 -6.33
CA VAL A 407 -16.88 -11.76 -5.16
C VAL A 407 -18.23 -11.08 -4.96
N LYS A 408 -18.84 -10.56 -6.03
CA LYS A 408 -20.17 -9.94 -6.00
C LYS A 408 -21.25 -10.93 -5.55
N SER A 409 -21.20 -12.18 -6.01
CA SER A 409 -22.11 -13.25 -5.56
C SER A 409 -21.95 -13.55 -4.07
N LEU A 410 -20.71 -13.57 -3.56
CA LEU A 410 -20.45 -13.78 -2.14
C LEU A 410 -20.95 -12.60 -1.30
N CYS A 411 -20.73 -11.35 -1.76
CA CYS A 411 -21.29 -10.16 -1.13
C CYS A 411 -22.82 -10.25 -1.00
N ALA A 412 -23.50 -10.62 -2.09
CA ALA A 412 -24.96 -10.78 -2.12
C ALA A 412 -25.46 -11.84 -1.13
N LYS A 413 -24.75 -12.98 -0.99
CA LYS A 413 -25.10 -14.05 -0.05
C LYS A 413 -25.15 -13.55 1.42
N TYR A 414 -24.26 -12.63 1.78
CA TYR A 414 -24.14 -12.12 3.15
C TYR A 414 -24.79 -10.74 3.34
N GLY A 415 -25.47 -10.20 2.32
CA GLY A 415 -26.05 -8.86 2.38
C GLY A 415 -25.00 -7.75 2.52
N ILE A 416 -23.77 -7.99 2.09
CA ILE A 416 -22.70 -6.99 2.06
C ILE A 416 -22.81 -6.22 0.75
N GLU A 417 -22.72 -4.89 0.83
CA GLU A 417 -22.74 -4.04 -0.35
C GLU A 417 -21.45 -4.19 -1.15
N TYR A 418 -21.56 -4.65 -2.39
CA TYR A 418 -20.48 -4.59 -3.37
C TYR A 418 -20.51 -3.21 -4.04
N GLN A 419 -19.65 -2.29 -3.59
CA GLN A 419 -19.66 -0.91 -4.06
C GLN A 419 -18.90 -0.76 -5.38
N GLU A 420 -19.62 -0.35 -6.43
CA GLU A 420 -19.09 -0.04 -7.76
C GLU A 420 -19.73 1.25 -8.26
N LYS A 421 -18.93 2.17 -8.81
CA LYS A 421 -19.40 3.48 -9.27
C LYS A 421 -18.74 3.97 -10.56
N PRO A 422 -19.38 4.87 -11.31
CA PRO A 422 -18.75 5.49 -12.48
C PRO A 422 -17.50 6.29 -12.10
N LEU A 423 -16.52 6.36 -13.02
CA LEU A 423 -15.23 7.02 -12.75
C LEU A 423 -15.41 8.47 -12.27
N LEU A 424 -16.24 9.25 -12.96
CA LEU A 424 -16.47 10.65 -12.60
C LEU A 424 -17.06 10.79 -11.20
N ARG A 425 -17.97 9.87 -10.81
CA ARG A 425 -18.54 9.86 -9.46
C ARG A 425 -17.48 9.56 -8.42
N ALA A 426 -16.62 8.57 -8.66
CA ALA A 426 -15.54 8.20 -7.76
C ALA A 426 -14.57 9.37 -7.52
N LEU A 427 -14.22 10.11 -8.57
CA LEU A 427 -13.37 11.30 -8.45
C LEU A 427 -14.06 12.43 -7.67
N GLN A 428 -15.34 12.71 -7.95
CA GLN A 428 -16.10 13.71 -7.21
C GLN A 428 -16.24 13.36 -5.71
N ASP A 429 -16.35 12.08 -5.39
CA ASP A 429 -16.50 11.62 -4.02
C ASP A 429 -15.26 11.87 -3.16
N ILE A 430 -14.06 11.98 -3.75
CA ILE A 430 -12.85 12.43 -3.03
C ILE A 430 -13.08 13.82 -2.42
N ILE A 431 -13.55 14.76 -3.25
CA ILE A 431 -13.79 16.14 -2.83
C ILE A 431 -14.96 16.22 -1.84
N ARG A 432 -16.03 15.44 -2.07
CA ARG A 432 -17.17 15.37 -1.14
C ARG A 432 -16.75 14.79 0.22
N SER A 433 -15.93 13.74 0.24
CA SER A 433 -15.41 13.12 1.46
C SER A 433 -14.57 14.13 2.25
N LEU A 434 -13.64 14.81 1.59
CA LEU A 434 -12.83 15.87 2.21
C LEU A 434 -13.69 17.02 2.75
N LYS A 435 -14.72 17.44 2.02
CA LYS A 435 -15.65 18.47 2.50
C LYS A 435 -16.42 17.99 3.74
N LYS A 436 -17.01 16.80 3.69
CA LYS A 436 -17.74 16.19 4.81
C LYS A 436 -16.86 16.09 6.07
N SER A 437 -15.64 15.58 5.94
CA SER A 437 -14.70 15.50 7.06
C SER A 437 -14.34 16.89 7.60
N GLY A 438 -14.18 17.90 6.74
CA GLY A 438 -13.93 19.29 7.16
C GLY A 438 -15.10 19.91 7.93
N GLU A 439 -16.34 19.62 7.52
CA GLU A 439 -17.57 20.06 8.19
C GLU A 439 -17.74 19.37 9.55
N LEU A 440 -17.47 18.06 9.64
CA LEU A 440 -17.49 17.32 10.91
C LEU A 440 -16.46 17.87 11.91
N TRP A 441 -15.27 18.23 11.43
CA TRP A 441 -14.28 18.90 12.27
C TRP A 441 -14.80 20.24 12.75
N LEU A 442 -15.40 21.07 11.88
CA LEU A 442 -15.89 22.40 12.24
C LEU A 442 -17.03 22.33 13.27
N ASP A 443 -18.01 21.45 13.06
CA ASP A 443 -19.09 21.19 14.02
C ASP A 443 -18.54 20.83 15.40
N ALA A 444 -17.65 19.84 15.46
CA ALA A 444 -17.03 19.43 16.72
C ALA A 444 -16.14 20.53 17.32
N TYR A 445 -15.47 21.34 16.49
CA TYR A 445 -14.63 22.44 16.95
C TYR A 445 -15.46 23.59 17.55
N LEU A 446 -16.67 23.85 17.06
CA LEU A 446 -17.51 24.94 17.54
C LEU A 446 -18.45 24.53 18.69
N HIS A 447 -18.93 23.27 18.70
CA HIS A 447 -20.07 22.87 19.51
C HIS A 447 -19.81 21.71 20.49
N LYS A 448 -18.67 21.04 20.41
CA LYS A 448 -18.30 19.92 21.30
C LYS A 448 -17.00 20.21 22.04
#